data_AF-A0A3D5P3U2-F1
#
_entry.id   AF-A0A3D5P3U2-F1
#
_cell.length_a   1.000
_cell.length_b   1.000
_cell.length_c   1.000
_cell.angle_alpha   90.00
_cell.angle_beta   90.00
_cell.angle_gamma   90.00
#
_symmetry.space_group_name_H-M   'P 1'
#
loop_
_entity.id
_entity.type
_entity.pdbx_description
1 polymer ?
#
loop_
_entity_poly.entity_id
_entity_poly.type
_entity_poly.pdbx_seq_one_letter_code
_entity_poly.pdbx_strand_id
1 'polypeptide(L)'
;FRMEEAPSGVDLGENYRISDPDLATRMSYFIWGLPPDEELRSIATEGRLSNEEELERQVARMLEDPRSEALATRFAAQWLRLDDLDKVHPDRLLYPDFHQRLADELRRETELFFSNLVHQDGSVLDLFTADYSFMNERVARHYGIDGVIGEDFRRVEYADENRRGLLGHASILTLTSVAGRTSPVLRGKYVMEVIMGTPPPPPPPGIPTLEETEGAADGRMLTTRERMEQHSRNPTCNACHSFMDPIGLALDNYDVTGRWRIRENGMALDTRGELYDGTPVTSPGSLNDALMERPTVLVRNFTQNLMAYALGRRVEHYDQPTVRSIVRNARDDDWRLSSFVMGVVNSDAFQQQRAGALADGADRE
;
A
#
# COMPACT_ATOMS: atom_id res chain seq x y z
N PHE A 1 10.07 -0.90 -23.75
CA PHE A 1 10.13 0.52 -24.10
C PHE A 1 9.75 0.66 -25.55
N ARG A 2 8.58 1.23 -25.83
CA ARG A 2 8.24 1.71 -27.18
C ARG A 2 8.36 3.22 -27.11
N MET A 3 9.12 3.81 -28.04
CA MET A 3 9.24 5.26 -28.12
C MET A 3 7.94 5.79 -28.74
N GLU A 4 7.23 6.60 -27.97
CA GLU A 4 6.13 7.42 -28.47
C GLU A 4 6.72 8.47 -29.43
N GLU A 5 6.16 8.58 -30.64
CA GLU A 5 6.70 9.45 -31.68
C GLU A 5 6.11 10.86 -31.55
N ALA A 6 6.98 11.87 -31.47
CA ALA A 6 6.54 13.25 -31.48
C ALA A 6 5.93 13.60 -32.85
N PRO A 7 4.78 14.29 -32.88
CA PRO A 7 4.22 14.83 -34.12
C PRO A 7 5.21 15.71 -34.87
N SER A 8 5.11 15.75 -36.19
CA SER A 8 5.93 16.65 -37.01
C SER A 8 5.69 18.11 -36.62
N GLY A 9 6.75 18.84 -36.26
CA GLY A 9 6.70 20.27 -35.94
C GLY A 9 6.68 20.63 -34.46
N VAL A 10 6.89 19.66 -33.55
CA VAL A 10 7.09 19.92 -32.12
C VAL A 10 8.55 20.24 -31.85
N ASP A 11 8.82 21.37 -31.19
CA ASP A 11 10.18 21.80 -30.85
C ASP A 11 10.74 21.01 -29.65
N LEU A 12 12.08 20.92 -29.56
CA LEU A 12 12.73 20.27 -28.43
C LEU A 12 12.34 20.93 -27.10
N GLY A 13 11.86 20.11 -26.17
CA GLY A 13 11.42 20.56 -24.85
C GLY A 13 9.99 21.11 -24.80
N GLU A 14 9.27 21.14 -25.92
CA GLU A 14 7.82 21.45 -25.97
C GLU A 14 7.00 20.23 -25.51
N ASN A 15 5.86 20.48 -24.86
CA ASN A 15 4.90 19.44 -24.50
C ASN A 15 3.90 19.27 -25.63
N TYR A 16 3.62 18.02 -26.00
CA TYR A 16 2.62 17.67 -26.99
C TYR A 16 1.67 16.59 -26.46
N ARG A 17 0.43 16.60 -26.94
CA ARG A 17 -0.54 15.55 -26.65
C ARG A 17 -0.18 14.28 -27.43
N ILE A 18 -0.16 13.15 -26.74
CA ILE A 18 0.14 11.86 -27.37
C ILE A 18 -1.00 11.44 -28.31
N SER A 19 -0.68 10.54 -29.25
CA SER A 19 -1.68 9.98 -30.16
C SER A 19 -2.66 9.06 -29.43
N ASP A 20 -3.86 8.87 -29.97
CA ASP A 20 -4.84 7.91 -29.43
C ASP A 20 -4.27 6.48 -29.31
N PRO A 21 -3.49 5.94 -30.28
CA PRO A 21 -2.82 4.65 -30.12
C PRO A 21 -1.81 4.60 -28.95
N ASP A 22 -1.09 5.69 -28.70
CA ASP A 22 -0.17 5.78 -27.56
C ASP A 22 -0.95 5.87 -26.24
N LEU A 23 -2.05 6.64 -26.21
CA LEU A 23 -2.96 6.71 -25.06
C LEU A 23 -3.57 5.35 -24.71
N ALA A 24 -4.06 4.61 -25.71
CA ALA A 24 -4.55 3.24 -25.55
C ALA A 24 -3.46 2.33 -24.96
N THR A 25 -2.22 2.48 -25.42
CA THR A 25 -1.08 1.72 -24.91
C THR A 25 -0.82 2.08 -23.44
N ARG A 26 -0.73 3.37 -23.09
CA ARG A 26 -0.55 3.82 -21.70
C ARG A 26 -1.66 3.29 -20.78
N MET A 27 -2.93 3.40 -21.19
CA MET A 27 -4.08 2.88 -20.44
C MET A 27 -3.97 1.37 -20.19
N SER A 28 -3.64 0.60 -21.24
CA SER A 28 -3.55 -0.86 -21.15
C SER A 28 -2.44 -1.34 -20.21
N TYR A 29 -1.26 -0.73 -20.27
CA TYR A 29 -0.16 -1.08 -19.36
C TYR A 29 -0.39 -0.57 -17.93
N PHE A 30 -1.08 0.56 -17.78
CA PHE A 30 -1.48 1.06 -16.47
C PHE A 30 -2.50 0.11 -15.80
N ILE A 31 -3.64 -0.15 -16.44
CA ILE A 31 -4.76 -0.85 -15.80
C ILE A 31 -4.59 -2.38 -15.86
N TRP A 32 -4.09 -2.93 -16.97
CA TRP A 32 -3.98 -4.38 -17.18
C TRP A 32 -2.54 -4.91 -17.12
N GLY A 33 -1.53 -4.05 -17.22
CA GLY A 33 -0.13 -4.49 -17.34
C GLY A 33 0.14 -5.29 -18.62
N LEU A 34 -0.73 -5.18 -19.63
CA LEU A 34 -0.73 -5.96 -20.87
C LEU A 34 -1.01 -5.03 -22.08
N PRO A 35 -0.71 -5.46 -23.32
CA PRO A 35 -1.08 -4.72 -24.52
C PRO A 35 -2.59 -4.45 -24.62
N PRO A 36 -3.01 -3.38 -25.33
CA PRO A 36 -4.43 -3.03 -25.50
C PRO A 36 -5.15 -4.14 -26.24
N ASP A 37 -6.43 -4.39 -25.94
CA ASP A 37 -7.24 -5.34 -26.69
C ASP A 37 -7.76 -4.76 -28.01
N GLU A 38 -8.45 -5.59 -28.79
CA GLU A 38 -8.92 -5.20 -30.12
C GLU A 38 -9.88 -4.02 -30.09
N GLU A 39 -10.80 -3.96 -29.12
CA GLU A 39 -11.73 -2.83 -28.98
C GLU A 39 -10.96 -1.52 -28.72
N LEU A 40 -10.06 -1.51 -27.74
CA LEU A 40 -9.29 -0.31 -27.40
C LEU A 40 -8.39 0.13 -28.56
N ARG A 41 -7.80 -0.83 -29.30
CA ARG A 41 -7.01 -0.55 -30.51
C ARG A 41 -7.86 0.05 -31.64
N SER A 42 -9.06 -0.47 -31.87
CA SER A 42 -9.95 0.02 -32.94
C SER A 42 -10.38 1.46 -32.67
N ILE A 43 -10.87 1.74 -31.46
CA ILE A 43 -11.30 3.08 -31.04
C ILE A 43 -10.16 4.09 -31.13
N ALA A 44 -8.96 3.67 -30.72
CA ALA A 44 -7.77 4.51 -30.81
C ALA A 44 -7.35 4.79 -32.27
N THR A 45 -7.44 3.79 -33.15
CA THR A 45 -7.12 3.94 -34.57
C THR A 45 -8.13 4.82 -35.30
N GLU A 46 -9.39 4.80 -34.87
CA GLU A 46 -10.47 5.67 -35.34
C GLU A 46 -10.35 7.13 -34.84
N GLY A 47 -9.39 7.43 -33.95
CA GLY A 47 -9.20 8.78 -33.38
C GLY A 47 -10.33 9.20 -32.43
N ARG A 48 -11.00 8.23 -31.81
CA ARG A 48 -12.15 8.46 -30.93
C ARG A 48 -11.78 8.42 -29.44
N LEU A 49 -10.63 7.89 -29.08
CA LEU A 49 -10.24 7.69 -27.68
C LEU A 49 -9.96 9.02 -26.95
N SER A 50 -9.54 10.06 -27.67
CA SER A 50 -9.38 11.41 -27.10
C SER A 50 -10.70 12.11 -26.78
N ASN A 51 -11.86 11.55 -27.17
CA ASN A 51 -13.16 12.04 -26.73
C ASN A 51 -13.39 11.65 -25.26
N GLU A 52 -13.81 12.61 -24.43
CA GLU A 52 -13.97 12.44 -22.99
C GLU A 52 -14.93 11.30 -22.61
N GLU A 53 -16.11 11.24 -23.23
CA GLU A 53 -17.10 10.19 -22.96
C GLU A 53 -16.60 8.79 -23.37
N GLU A 54 -15.89 8.70 -24.50
CA GLU A 54 -15.31 7.44 -24.97
C GLU A 54 -14.15 6.98 -24.08
N LEU A 55 -13.30 7.92 -23.63
CA LEU A 55 -12.20 7.66 -22.71
C LEU A 55 -12.74 7.11 -21.37
N GLU A 56 -13.77 7.77 -20.83
CA GLU A 56 -14.45 7.34 -19.62
C GLU A 56 -15.04 5.94 -19.75
N ARG A 57 -15.75 5.69 -20.85
CA ARG A 57 -16.31 4.36 -21.16
C ARG A 57 -15.23 3.28 -21.21
N GLN A 58 -14.09 3.57 -21.84
CA GLN A 58 -13.00 2.60 -21.94
C GLN A 58 -12.32 2.33 -20.60
N VAL A 59 -12.07 3.35 -19.77
CA VAL A 59 -11.50 3.12 -18.43
C VAL A 59 -12.44 2.28 -17.57
N ALA A 60 -13.74 2.59 -17.55
CA ALA A 60 -14.73 1.83 -16.80
C ALA A 60 -14.75 0.35 -17.23
N ARG A 61 -14.86 0.09 -18.55
CA ARG A 61 -14.79 -1.25 -19.13
C ARG A 61 -13.51 -1.98 -18.72
N MET A 62 -12.38 -1.30 -18.73
CA MET A 62 -11.09 -1.89 -18.39
C MET A 62 -10.97 -2.24 -16.90
N LEU A 63 -11.58 -1.46 -16.01
CA LEU A 63 -11.62 -1.74 -14.57
C LEU A 63 -12.53 -2.93 -14.24
N GLU A 64 -13.63 -3.10 -14.97
CA GLU A 64 -14.54 -4.25 -14.83
C GLU A 64 -13.95 -5.57 -15.35
N ASP A 65 -13.00 -5.50 -16.29
CA ASP A 65 -12.35 -6.67 -16.89
C ASP A 65 -11.45 -7.40 -15.87
N PRO A 66 -11.45 -8.76 -15.81
CA PRO A 66 -10.60 -9.52 -14.90
C PRO A 66 -9.10 -9.19 -14.95
N ARG A 67 -8.61 -8.68 -16.09
CA ARG A 67 -7.22 -8.22 -16.23
C ARG A 67 -6.88 -7.04 -15.31
N SER A 68 -7.86 -6.31 -14.77
CA SER A 68 -7.65 -5.23 -13.80
C SER A 68 -7.10 -5.73 -12.45
N GLU A 69 -7.12 -7.04 -12.20
CA GLU A 69 -6.39 -7.69 -11.09
C GLU A 69 -4.88 -7.35 -11.11
N ALA A 70 -4.34 -6.92 -12.26
CA ALA A 70 -3.00 -6.36 -12.37
C ALA A 70 -2.77 -5.16 -11.42
N LEU A 71 -3.78 -4.34 -11.14
CA LEU A 71 -3.67 -3.25 -10.16
C LEU A 71 -3.41 -3.78 -8.74
N ALA A 72 -3.95 -4.94 -8.38
CA ALA A 72 -3.66 -5.57 -7.10
C ALA A 72 -2.28 -6.24 -7.08
N THR A 73 -2.04 -7.11 -8.05
CA THR A 73 -0.84 -7.98 -8.08
C THR A 73 0.45 -7.24 -8.47
N ARG A 74 0.35 -6.05 -9.08
CA ARG A 74 1.50 -5.23 -9.49
C ARG A 74 1.54 -3.93 -8.70
N PHE A 75 0.52 -3.08 -8.84
CA PHE A 75 0.53 -1.76 -8.21
C PHE A 75 0.43 -1.86 -6.68
N ALA A 76 -0.63 -2.46 -6.14
CA ALA A 76 -0.82 -2.54 -4.70
C ALA A 76 0.27 -3.40 -4.05
N ALA A 77 0.67 -4.52 -4.67
CA ALA A 77 1.80 -5.33 -4.20
C ALA A 77 3.10 -4.52 -4.09
N GLN A 78 3.41 -3.68 -5.08
CA GLN A 78 4.60 -2.81 -5.05
C GLN A 78 4.46 -1.68 -4.02
N TRP A 79 3.33 -0.97 -4.02
CA TRP A 79 3.08 0.15 -3.11
C TRP A 79 3.14 -0.31 -1.65
N LEU A 80 2.43 -1.39 -1.33
CA LEU A 80 2.33 -1.96 0.01
C LEU A 80 3.55 -2.80 0.41
N ARG A 81 4.51 -2.97 -0.51
CA ARG A 81 5.76 -3.74 -0.33
C ARG A 81 5.53 -5.20 0.02
N LEU A 82 4.53 -5.85 -0.59
CA LEU A 82 4.20 -7.24 -0.28
C LEU A 82 5.34 -8.22 -0.57
N ASP A 83 6.24 -7.89 -1.51
CA ASP A 83 7.46 -8.68 -1.77
C ASP A 83 8.46 -8.66 -0.58
N ASP A 84 8.34 -7.70 0.35
CA ASP A 84 9.16 -7.67 1.57
C ASP A 84 8.77 -8.79 2.55
N LEU A 85 7.59 -9.41 2.38
CA LEU A 85 7.17 -10.55 3.19
C LEU A 85 8.17 -11.71 3.11
N ASP A 86 8.75 -11.96 1.93
CA ASP A 86 9.75 -13.01 1.72
C ASP A 86 11.09 -12.72 2.41
N LYS A 87 11.32 -11.48 2.86
CA LYS A 87 12.55 -11.08 3.57
C LYS A 87 12.46 -11.35 5.07
N VAL A 88 11.27 -11.61 5.59
CA VAL A 88 11.05 -11.91 7.01
C VAL A 88 10.83 -13.42 7.15
N HIS A 89 11.71 -14.05 7.91
CA HIS A 89 11.60 -15.47 8.23
C HIS A 89 11.32 -15.63 9.72
N PRO A 90 10.04 -15.76 10.13
CA PRO A 90 9.70 -16.03 11.52
C PRO A 90 10.46 -17.24 12.05
N ASP A 91 10.99 -17.12 13.27
CA ASP A 91 11.76 -18.18 13.89
C ASP A 91 10.93 -19.45 14.00
N ARG A 92 11.44 -20.57 13.46
CA ARG A 92 10.68 -21.83 13.35
C ARG A 92 10.41 -22.49 14.70
N LEU A 93 11.19 -22.21 15.73
CA LEU A 93 10.96 -22.74 17.08
C LEU A 93 9.83 -21.95 17.76
N LEU A 94 9.75 -20.64 17.50
CA LEU A 94 8.71 -19.77 18.05
C LEU A 94 7.40 -19.83 17.26
N TYR A 95 7.47 -19.98 15.94
CA TYR A 95 6.34 -19.93 15.01
C TYR A 95 6.34 -21.13 14.04
N PRO A 96 6.21 -22.37 14.54
CA PRO A 96 6.34 -23.59 13.72
C PRO A 96 5.29 -23.74 12.63
N ASP A 97 4.12 -23.11 12.80
CA ASP A 97 3.02 -23.15 11.84
C ASP A 97 3.19 -22.15 10.68
N PHE A 98 4.18 -21.25 10.75
CA PHE A 98 4.46 -20.29 9.70
C PHE A 98 5.41 -20.88 8.66
N HIS A 99 4.90 -21.12 7.46
CA HIS A 99 5.63 -21.71 6.34
C HIS A 99 5.39 -20.91 5.04
N GLN A 100 6.23 -21.09 4.01
CA GLN A 100 6.15 -20.30 2.77
C GLN A 100 4.76 -20.29 2.16
N ARG A 101 4.09 -21.44 2.06
CA ARG A 101 2.73 -21.52 1.51
C ARG A 101 1.71 -20.64 2.27
N LEU A 102 1.87 -20.45 3.58
CA LEU A 102 1.01 -19.56 4.34
C LEU A 102 1.35 -18.11 4.00
N ALA A 103 2.63 -17.75 3.90
CA ALA A 103 3.07 -16.42 3.48
C ALA A 103 2.50 -16.05 2.09
N ASP A 104 2.57 -16.97 1.12
CA ASP A 104 2.00 -16.79 -0.22
C ASP A 104 0.48 -16.56 -0.16
N GLU A 105 -0.23 -17.32 0.66
CA GLU A 105 -1.68 -17.21 0.84
C GLU A 105 -2.09 -15.92 1.59
N LEU A 106 -1.27 -15.42 2.52
CA LEU A 106 -1.46 -14.12 3.20
C LEU A 106 -1.19 -12.93 2.27
N ARG A 107 -0.21 -13.04 1.37
CA ARG A 107 -0.04 -12.08 0.27
C ARG A 107 -1.27 -12.07 -0.62
N ARG A 108 -1.75 -13.26 -1.01
CA ARG A 108 -2.93 -13.42 -1.87
C ARG A 108 -4.20 -12.84 -1.25
N GLU A 109 -4.40 -12.98 0.06
CA GLU A 109 -5.47 -12.29 0.79
C GLU A 109 -5.46 -10.78 0.50
N THR A 110 -4.29 -10.15 0.58
CA THR A 110 -4.17 -8.69 0.46
C THR A 110 -4.39 -8.23 -0.98
N GLU A 111 -3.91 -9.01 -1.95
CA GLU A 111 -4.16 -8.78 -3.37
C GLU A 111 -5.64 -8.93 -3.71
N LEU A 112 -6.30 -9.99 -3.23
CA LEU A 112 -7.74 -10.19 -3.46
C LEU A 112 -8.59 -9.11 -2.81
N PHE A 113 -8.22 -8.67 -1.61
CA PHE A 113 -8.86 -7.55 -0.95
C PHE A 113 -8.80 -6.28 -1.79
N PHE A 114 -7.62 -5.89 -2.27
CA PHE A 114 -7.46 -4.72 -3.14
C PHE A 114 -8.19 -4.91 -4.49
N SER A 115 -8.08 -6.09 -5.10
CA SER A 115 -8.74 -6.42 -6.36
C SER A 115 -10.26 -6.31 -6.24
N ASN A 116 -10.83 -6.71 -5.10
CA ASN A 116 -12.25 -6.54 -4.84
C ASN A 116 -12.65 -5.07 -4.75
N LEU A 117 -11.84 -4.23 -4.09
CA LEU A 117 -12.10 -2.78 -4.06
C LEU A 117 -12.10 -2.18 -5.48
N VAL A 118 -11.16 -2.59 -6.33
CA VAL A 118 -11.13 -2.15 -7.74
C VAL A 118 -12.40 -2.59 -8.47
N HIS A 119 -12.76 -3.86 -8.36
CA HIS A 119 -13.87 -4.44 -9.11
C HIS A 119 -15.26 -3.94 -8.65
N GLN A 120 -15.41 -3.65 -7.35
CA GLN A 120 -16.65 -3.09 -6.79
C GLN A 120 -16.70 -1.56 -6.87
N ASP A 121 -15.67 -0.95 -7.43
CA ASP A 121 -15.44 0.49 -7.38
C ASP A 121 -15.62 1.06 -5.95
N GLY A 122 -15.03 0.37 -4.98
CA GLY A 122 -15.09 0.69 -3.56
C GLY A 122 -14.31 1.94 -3.22
N SER A 123 -14.53 2.46 -2.01
CA SER A 123 -13.78 3.61 -1.52
C SER A 123 -12.35 3.21 -1.23
N VAL A 124 -11.36 4.04 -1.58
CA VAL A 124 -9.97 3.82 -1.16
C VAL A 124 -9.85 3.82 0.37
N LEU A 125 -10.77 4.49 1.08
CA LEU A 125 -10.79 4.51 2.54
C LEU A 125 -11.17 3.15 3.15
N ASP A 126 -11.82 2.26 2.38
CA ASP A 126 -12.13 0.90 2.82
C ASP A 126 -10.87 0.08 3.08
N LEU A 127 -9.71 0.49 2.55
CA LEU A 127 -8.41 -0.05 2.93
C LEU A 127 -8.14 0.03 4.45
N PHE A 128 -8.82 0.89 5.19
CA PHE A 128 -8.63 1.05 6.64
C PHE A 128 -9.84 0.61 7.45
N THR A 129 -11.04 0.66 6.87
CA THR A 129 -12.30 0.47 7.61
C THR A 129 -13.00 -0.84 7.30
N ALA A 130 -12.65 -1.53 6.21
CA ALA A 130 -13.34 -2.75 5.79
C ALA A 130 -13.37 -3.81 6.90
N ASP A 131 -14.58 -4.31 7.17
CA ASP A 131 -14.87 -5.37 8.12
C ASP A 131 -14.89 -6.76 7.47
N TYR A 132 -14.18 -6.92 6.35
CA TYR A 132 -14.08 -8.17 5.63
C TYR A 132 -12.71 -8.31 4.97
N SER A 133 -12.37 -9.55 4.61
CA SER A 133 -11.22 -9.87 3.77
C SER A 133 -11.49 -11.15 2.97
N PHE A 134 -10.48 -11.68 2.29
CA PHE A 134 -10.56 -12.90 1.49
C PHE A 134 -9.69 -13.98 2.09
N MET A 135 -10.30 -15.13 2.40
CA MET A 135 -9.61 -16.21 3.10
C MET A 135 -9.97 -17.57 2.51
N ASN A 136 -8.98 -18.45 2.43
CA ASN A 136 -9.20 -19.89 2.32
C ASN A 136 -9.13 -20.53 3.73
N GLU A 137 -9.25 -21.85 3.82
CA GLU A 137 -9.23 -22.56 5.11
C GLU A 137 -7.96 -22.32 5.93
N ARG A 138 -6.80 -22.19 5.28
CA ARG A 138 -5.52 -22.03 5.96
C ARG A 138 -5.36 -20.64 6.58
N VAL A 139 -5.68 -19.60 5.81
CA VAL A 139 -5.68 -18.22 6.31
C VAL A 139 -6.70 -18.06 7.43
N ALA A 140 -7.91 -18.61 7.26
CA ALA A 140 -8.93 -18.59 8.30
C ALA A 140 -8.46 -19.29 9.59
N ARG A 141 -7.86 -20.50 9.48
CA ARG A 141 -7.28 -21.22 10.62
C ARG A 141 -6.15 -20.42 11.29
N HIS A 142 -5.30 -19.77 10.52
CA HIS A 142 -4.23 -18.91 11.04
C HIS A 142 -4.80 -17.78 11.91
N TYR A 143 -5.89 -17.17 11.46
CA TYR A 143 -6.59 -16.13 12.20
C TYR A 143 -7.50 -16.63 13.33
N GLY A 144 -7.76 -17.93 13.41
CA GLY A 144 -8.71 -18.50 14.37
C GLY A 144 -10.17 -18.25 13.98
N ILE A 145 -10.45 -18.13 12.68
CA ILE A 145 -11.78 -17.96 12.12
C ILE A 145 -12.31 -19.31 11.66
N ASP A 146 -13.45 -19.72 12.23
CA ASP A 146 -14.12 -20.97 11.89
C ASP A 146 -15.04 -20.83 10.66
N GLY A 147 -15.43 -21.96 10.07
CA GLY A 147 -16.45 -22.01 9.02
C GLY A 147 -15.95 -21.84 7.57
N VAL A 148 -14.64 -21.66 7.37
CA VAL A 148 -14.02 -21.63 6.03
C VAL A 148 -13.37 -22.98 5.74
N ILE A 149 -13.75 -23.63 4.63
CA ILE A 149 -13.29 -24.99 4.27
C ILE A 149 -12.83 -25.00 2.81
N GLY A 150 -11.68 -25.60 2.54
CA GLY A 150 -11.11 -25.74 1.19
C GLY A 150 -10.05 -24.70 0.84
N GLU A 151 -9.44 -24.89 -0.32
CA GLU A 151 -8.29 -24.08 -0.79
C GLU A 151 -8.71 -22.76 -1.46
N ASP A 152 -9.98 -22.65 -1.88
CA ASP A 152 -10.50 -21.46 -2.55
C ASP A 152 -10.77 -20.31 -1.58
N PHE A 153 -10.25 -19.14 -1.96
CA PHE A 153 -10.50 -17.89 -1.25
C PHE A 153 -11.94 -17.44 -1.42
N ARG A 154 -12.54 -16.96 -0.33
CA ARG A 154 -13.87 -16.35 -0.31
C ARG A 154 -13.89 -15.13 0.58
N ARG A 155 -14.83 -14.21 0.33
CA ARG A 155 -15.09 -13.08 1.23
C ARG A 155 -15.56 -13.61 2.58
N VAL A 156 -14.93 -13.15 3.65
CA VAL A 156 -15.23 -13.47 5.04
C VAL A 156 -15.32 -12.17 5.82
N GLU A 157 -16.39 -12.01 6.60
CA GLU A 157 -16.58 -10.86 7.48
C GLU A 157 -15.86 -11.10 8.80
N TYR A 158 -15.18 -10.07 9.29
CA TYR A 158 -14.53 -10.05 10.59
C TYR A 158 -15.59 -9.92 11.69
N ALA A 159 -15.54 -10.82 12.67
CA ALA A 159 -16.47 -10.82 13.79
C ALA A 159 -16.19 -9.69 14.81
N ASP A 160 -14.99 -9.12 14.77
CA ASP A 160 -14.56 -8.04 15.66
C ASP A 160 -13.81 -6.93 14.90
N GLU A 161 -13.52 -5.85 15.62
CA GLU A 161 -12.88 -4.66 15.03
C GLU A 161 -11.36 -4.79 14.93
N ASN A 162 -10.77 -5.87 15.45
CA ASN A 162 -9.33 -5.97 15.61
C ASN A 162 -8.64 -6.00 14.25
N ARG A 163 -9.22 -6.73 13.28
CA ARG A 163 -8.62 -6.98 11.96
C ARG A 163 -9.17 -6.12 10.83
N ARG A 164 -9.91 -5.04 11.14
CA ARG A 164 -10.45 -4.17 10.10
C ARG A 164 -9.35 -3.57 9.23
N GLY A 165 -9.58 -3.61 7.92
CA GLY A 165 -8.70 -3.06 6.91
C GLY A 165 -7.31 -3.71 6.85
N LEU A 166 -6.45 -3.06 6.07
CA LEU A 166 -5.13 -3.52 5.69
C LEU A 166 -4.18 -3.71 6.88
N LEU A 167 -4.31 -2.89 7.93
CA LEU A 167 -3.47 -2.99 9.13
C LEU A 167 -3.78 -4.25 9.97
N GLY A 168 -4.88 -4.94 9.68
CA GLY A 168 -5.21 -6.25 10.25
C GLY A 168 -4.65 -7.45 9.49
N HIS A 169 -4.10 -7.25 8.29
CA HIS A 169 -3.59 -8.34 7.43
C HIS A 169 -2.24 -8.86 7.92
N ALA A 170 -2.08 -10.18 8.02
CA ALA A 170 -0.83 -10.78 8.49
C ALA A 170 0.34 -10.60 7.52
N SER A 171 0.10 -10.39 6.22
CA SER A 171 1.13 -10.00 5.25
C SER A 171 1.86 -8.74 5.72
N ILE A 172 1.10 -7.70 6.09
CA ILE A 172 1.61 -6.42 6.58
C ILE A 172 2.23 -6.57 7.97
N LEU A 173 1.57 -7.28 8.87
CA LEU A 173 2.06 -7.47 10.25
C LEU A 173 3.37 -8.27 10.30
N THR A 174 3.56 -9.19 9.36
CA THR A 174 4.78 -10.01 9.23
C THR A 174 5.91 -9.22 8.58
N LEU A 175 5.68 -8.56 7.44
CA LEU A 175 6.74 -7.78 6.76
C LEU A 175 7.27 -6.61 7.61
N THR A 176 6.50 -6.19 8.62
CA THR A 176 6.87 -5.16 9.60
C THR A 176 7.42 -5.72 10.91
N SER A 177 7.76 -7.01 10.96
CA SER A 177 8.34 -7.68 12.12
C SER A 177 9.78 -8.14 11.84
N VAL A 178 10.46 -8.66 12.86
CA VAL A 178 11.73 -9.38 12.71
C VAL A 178 11.54 -10.84 13.11
N ALA A 179 12.47 -11.72 12.73
CA ALA A 179 12.32 -13.18 12.87
C ALA A 179 11.80 -13.65 14.24
N GLY A 180 12.37 -13.15 15.33
CA GLY A 180 12.05 -13.63 16.68
C GLY A 180 11.02 -12.81 17.46
N ARG A 181 10.63 -11.61 16.99
CA ARG A 181 9.81 -10.69 17.77
C ARG A 181 9.08 -9.65 16.91
N THR A 182 8.02 -9.09 17.47
CA THR A 182 7.35 -7.93 16.87
C THR A 182 8.29 -6.72 16.87
N SER A 183 7.94 -5.72 16.06
CA SER A 183 8.66 -4.45 16.02
C SER A 183 7.67 -3.30 15.87
N PRO A 184 7.18 -2.72 16.98
CA PRO A 184 6.36 -1.50 16.97
C PRO A 184 7.01 -0.38 16.16
N VAL A 185 8.33 -0.21 16.29
CA VAL A 185 9.10 0.78 15.52
C VAL A 185 8.95 0.57 14.00
N LEU A 186 9.09 -0.67 13.50
CA LEU A 186 8.95 -0.95 12.06
C LEU A 186 7.50 -0.85 11.59
N ARG A 187 6.53 -1.24 12.44
CA ARG A 187 5.09 -1.06 12.15
C ARG A 187 4.71 0.40 12.03
N GLY A 188 5.11 1.23 13.00
CA GLY A 188 4.90 2.68 12.98
C GLY A 188 5.58 3.34 11.79
N LYS A 189 6.84 2.98 11.52
CA LYS A 189 7.56 3.41 10.32
C LYS A 189 6.82 3.05 9.04
N TYR A 190 6.32 1.81 8.91
CA TYR A 190 5.57 1.38 7.73
C TYR A 190 4.32 2.23 7.51
N VAL A 191 3.53 2.47 8.55
CA VAL A 191 2.33 3.33 8.42
C VAL A 191 2.73 4.75 8.02
N MET A 192 3.74 5.34 8.65
CA MET A 192 4.18 6.69 8.30
C MET A 192 4.73 6.78 6.87
N GLU A 193 5.55 5.82 6.44
CA GLU A 193 6.24 5.84 5.14
C GLU A 193 5.34 5.37 3.99
N VAL A 194 4.71 4.21 4.14
CA VAL A 194 3.96 3.52 3.08
C VAL A 194 2.52 4.01 2.99
N ILE A 195 1.87 4.25 4.14
CA ILE A 195 0.46 4.64 4.18
C ILE A 195 0.30 6.16 4.14
N MET A 196 1.04 6.92 4.96
CA MET A 196 0.88 8.37 5.09
C MET A 196 1.78 9.19 4.15
N GLY A 197 2.83 8.61 3.59
CA GLY A 197 3.79 9.32 2.73
C GLY A 197 4.68 10.33 3.47
N THR A 198 4.89 10.12 4.77
CA THR A 198 5.70 10.96 5.66
C THR A 198 6.77 10.12 6.37
N PRO A 199 7.78 9.61 5.63
CA PRO A 199 8.80 8.74 6.22
C PRO A 199 9.55 9.43 7.37
N PRO A 200 9.81 8.73 8.49
CA PRO A 200 10.70 9.25 9.52
C PRO A 200 12.14 9.37 8.98
N PRO A 201 12.98 10.26 9.55
CA PRO A 201 14.38 10.35 9.15
C PRO A 201 15.13 9.04 9.47
N PRO A 202 16.25 8.75 8.77
CA PRO A 202 17.06 7.58 9.08
C PRO A 202 17.57 7.64 10.53
N PRO A 203 17.73 6.49 11.20
CA PRO A 203 18.26 6.46 12.56
C PRO A 203 19.68 7.03 12.61
N PRO A 204 20.08 7.69 13.72
CA PRO A 204 21.45 8.13 13.90
C PRO A 204 22.45 6.98 13.80
N PRO A 205 23.69 7.22 13.34
CA PRO A 205 24.72 6.18 13.30
C PRO A 205 25.12 5.73 14.72
N GLY A 206 25.43 4.44 14.88
CA GLY A 206 25.97 3.89 16.12
C GLY A 206 24.94 3.65 17.24
N ILE A 207 23.65 3.68 16.92
CA ILE A 207 22.58 3.33 17.87
C ILE A 207 22.52 1.81 18.01
N PRO A 208 22.58 1.25 19.24
CA PRO A 208 22.49 -0.19 19.46
C PRO A 208 21.11 -0.73 19.04
N THR A 209 21.11 -1.95 18.52
CA THR A 209 19.91 -2.73 18.20
C THR A 209 19.11 -3.02 19.48
N LEU A 210 17.83 -3.35 19.31
CA LEU A 210 17.00 -3.72 20.45
C LEU A 210 17.56 -4.99 21.11
N GLU A 211 18.10 -5.94 20.34
CA GLU A 211 18.74 -7.17 20.81
C GLU A 211 19.91 -6.91 21.77
N GLU A 212 20.62 -5.78 21.60
CA GLU A 212 21.72 -5.34 22.45
C GLU A 212 21.25 -4.61 23.73
N THR A 213 19.95 -4.33 23.87
CA THR A 213 19.35 -3.78 25.10
C THR A 213 19.02 -4.89 26.10
N GLU A 214 19.08 -4.57 27.41
CA GLU A 214 18.73 -5.51 28.49
C GLU A 214 17.34 -6.14 28.23
N GLY A 215 17.31 -7.46 28.07
CA GLY A 215 16.08 -8.21 27.79
C GLY A 215 15.33 -8.63 29.04
N ALA A 216 15.92 -8.45 30.23
CA ALA A 216 15.35 -8.86 31.50
C ALA A 216 15.67 -7.82 32.59
N ALA A 217 14.70 -7.56 33.45
CA ALA A 217 14.84 -6.74 34.64
C ALA A 217 14.03 -7.36 35.78
N ASP A 218 14.49 -7.22 37.02
CA ASP A 218 13.77 -7.69 38.23
C ASP A 218 13.34 -9.16 38.18
N GLY A 219 14.18 -10.02 37.58
CA GLY A 219 13.93 -11.47 37.49
C GLY A 219 12.87 -11.88 36.46
N ARG A 220 12.38 -10.95 35.63
CA ARG A 220 11.48 -11.24 34.50
C ARG A 220 12.04 -10.75 33.18
N MET A 221 11.59 -11.39 32.10
CA MET A 221 11.82 -10.91 30.75
C MET A 221 10.97 -9.65 30.50
N LEU A 222 11.57 -8.66 29.86
CA LEU A 222 10.89 -7.43 29.46
C LEU A 222 10.07 -7.65 28.19
N THR A 223 9.01 -6.87 28.06
CA THR A 223 8.26 -6.74 26.81
C THR A 223 9.00 -5.84 25.82
N THR A 224 8.67 -5.96 24.54
CA THR A 224 9.18 -5.13 23.45
C THR A 224 8.91 -3.65 23.73
N ARG A 225 7.73 -3.32 24.29
CA ARG A 225 7.40 -1.96 24.76
C ARG A 225 8.38 -1.46 25.80
N GLU A 226 8.62 -2.22 26.87
CA GLU A 226 9.47 -1.80 27.97
C GLU A 226 10.92 -1.58 27.51
N ARG A 227 11.43 -2.44 26.63
CA ARG A 227 12.75 -2.27 26.02
C ARG A 227 12.81 -1.03 25.13
N MET A 228 11.76 -0.78 24.36
CA MET A 228 11.65 0.42 23.53
C MET A 228 11.59 1.70 24.37
N GLU A 229 10.86 1.70 25.49
CA GLU A 229 10.83 2.84 26.42
C GLU A 229 12.19 3.10 27.08
N GLN A 230 12.96 2.06 27.38
CA GLN A 230 14.35 2.25 27.83
C GLN A 230 15.20 2.93 26.76
N HIS A 231 15.02 2.55 25.50
CA HIS A 231 15.73 3.13 24.36
C HIS A 231 15.32 4.57 24.07
N SER A 232 14.02 4.87 24.08
CA SER A 232 13.47 6.18 23.75
C SER A 232 13.60 7.23 24.86
N ARG A 233 14.17 6.87 26.03
CA ARG A 233 14.60 7.84 27.06
C ARG A 233 15.64 8.83 26.55
N ASN A 234 16.40 8.48 25.50
CA ASN A 234 17.31 9.41 24.86
C ASN A 234 16.49 10.49 24.10
N PRO A 235 16.62 11.79 24.44
CA PRO A 235 15.86 12.85 23.78
C PRO A 235 16.02 12.89 22.26
N THR A 236 17.20 12.51 21.74
CA THR A 236 17.48 12.45 20.30
C THR A 236 16.63 11.37 19.62
N CYS A 237 16.45 10.21 20.26
CA CYS A 237 15.61 9.14 19.73
C CYS A 237 14.13 9.49 19.86
N ASN A 238 13.73 10.07 21.01
CA ASN A 238 12.34 10.44 21.28
C ASN A 238 11.77 11.42 20.24
N ALA A 239 12.59 12.30 19.67
CA ALA A 239 12.17 13.27 18.66
C ALA A 239 11.43 12.65 17.46
N CYS A 240 11.75 11.40 17.08
CA CYS A 240 11.06 10.67 16.03
C CYS A 240 10.14 9.57 16.57
N HIS A 241 10.56 8.89 17.65
CA HIS A 241 9.81 7.81 18.28
C HIS A 241 8.44 8.27 18.80
N SER A 242 8.29 9.51 19.27
CA SER A 242 7.00 10.07 19.69
C SER A 242 5.93 10.07 18.58
N PHE A 243 6.33 10.05 17.31
CA PHE A 243 5.40 9.99 16.17
C PHE A 243 5.08 8.57 15.74
N MET A 244 6.06 7.66 15.74
CA MET A 244 5.92 6.31 15.18
C MET A 244 5.55 5.25 16.21
N ASP A 245 6.07 5.34 17.44
CA ASP A 245 5.88 4.30 18.45
C ASP A 245 4.41 4.11 18.85
N PRO A 246 3.60 5.18 19.06
CA PRO A 246 2.18 5.01 19.38
C PRO A 246 1.43 4.24 18.29
N ILE A 247 1.74 4.50 17.02
CA ILE A 247 1.15 3.82 15.86
C ILE A 247 1.51 2.33 15.88
N GLY A 248 2.80 2.03 16.09
CA GLY A 248 3.28 0.66 16.14
C GLY A 248 2.76 -0.15 17.33
N LEU A 249 2.70 0.48 18.51
CA LEU A 249 2.24 -0.13 19.75
C LEU A 249 0.74 -0.49 19.69
N ALA A 250 -0.06 0.33 19.02
CA ALA A 250 -1.48 0.03 18.79
C ALA A 250 -1.71 -1.30 18.06
N LEU A 251 -0.72 -1.75 17.27
CA LEU A 251 -0.75 -3.00 16.53
C LEU A 251 -0.03 -4.14 17.27
N ASP A 252 0.56 -3.92 18.45
CA ASP A 252 1.41 -4.92 19.11
C ASP A 252 0.63 -6.12 19.70
N ASN A 253 -0.71 -6.05 19.71
CA ASN A 253 -1.60 -7.19 19.89
C ASN A 253 -1.52 -8.22 18.76
N TYR A 254 -0.78 -7.95 17.69
CA TYR A 254 -0.43 -8.94 16.67
C TYR A 254 0.99 -9.46 16.87
N ASP A 255 1.16 -10.78 16.91
CA ASP A 255 2.48 -11.41 16.94
C ASP A 255 3.23 -11.24 15.61
N VAL A 256 4.42 -11.85 15.50
CA VAL A 256 5.27 -11.78 14.30
C VAL A 256 4.56 -12.26 13.04
N THR A 257 3.65 -13.21 13.18
CA THR A 257 2.91 -13.82 12.08
C THR A 257 1.55 -13.18 11.85
N GLY A 258 1.23 -12.11 12.58
CA GLY A 258 -0.06 -11.43 12.52
C GLY A 258 -1.20 -12.15 13.25
N ARG A 259 -0.92 -13.10 14.15
CA ARG A 259 -1.95 -13.70 15.02
C ARG A 259 -2.19 -12.83 16.25
N TRP A 260 -3.40 -12.86 16.78
CA TRP A 260 -3.74 -12.08 17.96
C TRP A 260 -3.06 -12.63 19.22
N ARG A 261 -2.51 -11.73 20.03
CA ARG A 261 -1.85 -12.02 21.31
C ARG A 261 -2.22 -10.96 22.36
N ILE A 262 -2.23 -11.41 23.62
CA ILE A 262 -2.47 -10.55 24.80
C ILE A 262 -1.29 -10.55 25.78
N ARG A 263 -0.28 -11.38 25.51
CA ARG A 263 0.92 -11.51 26.35
C ARG A 263 2.17 -11.63 25.51
N GLU A 264 3.27 -11.21 26.09
CA GLU A 264 4.64 -11.41 25.60
C GLU A 264 5.53 -11.77 26.78
N ASN A 265 6.34 -12.81 26.62
CA ASN A 265 7.24 -13.29 27.69
C ASN A 265 6.53 -13.55 29.03
N GLY A 266 5.26 -13.98 28.98
CA GLY A 266 4.42 -14.21 30.16
C GLY A 266 3.79 -12.94 30.77
N MET A 267 4.17 -11.75 30.31
CA MET A 267 3.66 -10.46 30.76
C MET A 267 2.47 -10.01 29.89
N ALA A 268 1.52 -9.27 30.47
CA ALA A 268 0.45 -8.65 29.69
C ALA A 268 1.00 -7.55 28.77
N LEU A 269 0.44 -7.43 27.57
CA LEU A 269 0.79 -6.37 26.64
C LEU A 269 0.21 -5.03 27.09
N ASP A 270 0.94 -3.94 26.81
CA ASP A 270 0.44 -2.57 26.90
C ASP A 270 0.55 -1.90 25.53
N THR A 271 -0.56 -1.84 24.81
CA THR A 271 -0.65 -1.27 23.46
C THR A 271 -1.02 0.21 23.46
N ARG A 272 -1.11 0.83 24.64
CA ARG A 272 -1.53 2.23 24.77
C ARG A 272 -0.42 3.17 24.31
N GLY A 273 -0.81 4.15 23.52
CA GLY A 273 0.00 5.27 23.11
C GLY A 273 -0.87 6.52 22.91
N GLU A 274 -0.21 7.62 22.62
CA GLU A 274 -0.83 8.91 22.32
C GLU A 274 -0.12 9.49 21.12
N LEU A 275 -0.86 9.89 20.09
CA LEU A 275 -0.29 10.59 18.94
C LEU A 275 0.20 11.98 19.35
N TYR A 276 1.01 12.60 18.49
CA TYR A 276 1.64 13.90 18.78
C TYR A 276 0.65 15.04 19.05
N ASP A 277 -0.61 14.90 18.61
CA ASP A 277 -1.70 15.86 18.80
C ASP A 277 -2.56 15.56 20.04
N GLY A 278 -2.22 14.53 20.82
CA GLY A 278 -2.93 14.12 22.02
C GLY A 278 -3.98 13.04 21.79
N THR A 279 -4.19 12.58 20.55
CA THR A 279 -5.19 11.55 20.25
C THR A 279 -4.76 10.20 20.85
N PRO A 280 -5.55 9.59 21.76
CA PRO A 280 -5.21 8.30 22.34
C PRO A 280 -5.36 7.18 21.31
N VAL A 281 -4.35 6.32 21.18
CA VAL A 281 -4.38 5.15 20.30
C VAL A 281 -3.97 3.94 21.12
N THR A 282 -4.91 3.01 21.33
CA THR A 282 -4.76 1.91 22.30
C THR A 282 -5.04 0.52 21.72
N SER A 283 -5.56 0.48 20.50
CA SER A 283 -5.94 -0.73 19.78
C SER A 283 -5.82 -0.50 18.27
N PRO A 284 -5.83 -1.56 17.45
CA PRO A 284 -5.88 -1.42 16.00
C PRO A 284 -7.08 -0.60 15.52
N GLY A 285 -8.26 -0.80 16.13
CA GLY A 285 -9.48 -0.04 15.81
C GLY A 285 -9.29 1.46 16.04
N SER A 286 -8.80 1.86 17.22
CA SER A 286 -8.53 3.28 17.50
C SER A 286 -7.45 3.89 16.61
N LEU A 287 -6.51 3.07 16.09
CA LEU A 287 -5.53 3.54 15.11
C LEU A 287 -6.20 3.82 13.76
N ASN A 288 -7.06 2.91 13.30
CA ASN A 288 -7.84 3.13 12.09
C ASN A 288 -8.71 4.39 12.22
N ASP A 289 -9.39 4.58 13.36
CA ASP A 289 -10.19 5.78 13.64
C ASP A 289 -9.34 7.06 13.55
N ALA A 290 -8.16 7.07 14.20
CA ALA A 290 -7.26 8.22 14.18
C ALA A 290 -6.71 8.53 12.77
N LEU A 291 -6.43 7.50 11.95
CA LEU A 291 -6.05 7.70 10.55
C LEU A 291 -7.21 8.28 9.74
N MET A 292 -8.43 7.81 10.00
CA MET A 292 -9.66 8.23 9.34
C MET A 292 -10.12 9.65 9.70
N GLU A 293 -9.62 10.25 10.78
CA GLU A 293 -9.77 11.70 11.04
C GLU A 293 -9.03 12.56 10.00
N ARG A 294 -8.04 11.98 9.30
CA ARG A 294 -7.16 12.70 8.35
C ARG A 294 -7.09 12.00 6.98
N PRO A 295 -8.24 11.73 6.33
CA PRO A 295 -8.30 10.87 5.14
C PRO A 295 -7.55 11.46 3.94
N THR A 296 -7.43 12.80 3.89
CA THR A 296 -6.71 13.50 2.82
C THR A 296 -5.22 13.11 2.76
N VAL A 297 -4.58 12.80 3.89
CA VAL A 297 -3.18 12.34 3.91
C VAL A 297 -3.07 10.98 3.24
N LEU A 298 -3.98 10.05 3.59
CA LEU A 298 -4.01 8.69 3.09
C LEU A 298 -4.23 8.67 1.57
N VAL A 299 -5.30 9.30 1.09
CA VAL A 299 -5.68 9.29 -0.33
C VAL A 299 -4.73 10.11 -1.20
N ARG A 300 -4.06 11.14 -0.65
CA ARG A 300 -3.01 11.86 -1.37
C ARG A 300 -1.77 10.99 -1.59
N ASN A 301 -1.36 10.22 -0.57
CA ASN A 301 -0.24 9.30 -0.73
C ASN A 301 -0.60 8.15 -1.69
N PHE A 302 -1.83 7.61 -1.59
CA PHE A 302 -2.36 6.67 -2.58
C PHE A 302 -2.28 7.23 -4.01
N THR A 303 -2.76 8.46 -4.23
CA THR A 303 -2.76 9.10 -5.55
C THR A 303 -1.34 9.28 -6.09
N GLN A 304 -0.38 9.67 -5.24
CA GLN A 304 1.03 9.81 -5.65
C GLN A 304 1.63 8.48 -6.10
N ASN A 305 1.37 7.38 -5.37
CA ASN A 305 1.85 6.06 -5.74
C ASN A 305 1.17 5.54 -7.00
N LEU A 306 -0.15 5.74 -7.14
CA LEU A 306 -0.90 5.35 -8.34
C LEU A 306 -0.41 6.09 -9.57
N MET A 307 -0.22 7.40 -9.47
CA MET A 307 0.31 8.24 -10.55
C MET A 307 1.75 7.85 -10.89
N ALA A 308 2.61 7.55 -9.91
CA ALA A 308 3.96 7.09 -10.17
C ALA A 308 3.99 5.75 -10.94
N TYR A 309 3.11 4.82 -10.54
CA TYR A 309 2.93 3.54 -11.21
C TYR A 309 2.45 3.71 -12.65
N ALA A 310 1.41 4.53 -12.86
CA ALA A 310 0.84 4.81 -14.17
C ALA A 310 1.83 5.47 -15.14
N LEU A 311 2.67 6.37 -14.64
CA LEU A 311 3.63 7.12 -15.45
C LEU A 311 4.98 6.41 -15.61
N GLY A 312 5.24 5.33 -14.84
CA GLY A 312 6.54 4.66 -14.83
C GLY A 312 7.71 5.54 -14.34
N ARG A 313 7.41 6.62 -13.62
CA ARG A 313 8.40 7.56 -13.05
C ARG A 313 7.93 8.06 -11.69
N ARG A 314 8.84 8.64 -10.91
CA ARG A 314 8.48 9.31 -9.66
C ARG A 314 7.63 10.54 -9.94
N VAL A 315 6.69 10.81 -9.03
CA VAL A 315 5.95 12.07 -8.96
C VAL A 315 6.91 13.14 -8.44
N GLU A 316 6.93 14.28 -9.13
CA GLU A 316 7.78 15.41 -8.83
C GLU A 316 6.97 16.58 -8.24
N HIS A 317 7.65 17.63 -7.78
CA HIS A 317 7.00 18.80 -7.19
C HIS A 317 5.97 19.46 -8.12
N TYR A 318 6.20 19.44 -9.44
CA TYR A 318 5.29 20.01 -10.44
C TYR A 318 4.04 19.16 -10.72
N ASP A 319 4.03 17.88 -10.32
CA ASP A 319 2.86 17.00 -10.44
C ASP A 319 1.88 17.21 -9.25
N GLN A 320 2.32 17.83 -8.17
CA GLN A 320 1.53 18.01 -6.95
C GLN A 320 0.21 18.79 -7.13
N PRO A 321 0.10 19.81 -8.01
CA PRO A 321 -1.19 20.40 -8.36
C PRO A 321 -2.18 19.38 -8.92
N THR A 322 -1.73 18.49 -9.82
CA THR A 322 -2.54 17.41 -10.40
C THR A 322 -2.98 16.44 -9.32
N VAL A 323 -2.06 15.97 -8.48
CA VAL A 323 -2.39 15.09 -7.33
C VAL A 323 -3.48 15.69 -6.46
N ARG A 324 -3.36 16.98 -6.10
CA ARG A 324 -4.39 17.67 -5.30
C ARG A 324 -5.71 17.84 -6.04
N SER A 325 -5.69 17.95 -7.37
CA SER A 325 -6.92 18.01 -8.16
C SER A 325 -7.64 16.66 -8.17
N ILE A 326 -6.91 15.57 -8.42
CA ILE A 326 -7.46 14.20 -8.39
C ILE A 326 -8.08 13.91 -7.02
N VAL A 327 -7.35 14.19 -5.93
CA VAL A 327 -7.85 14.03 -4.56
C VAL A 327 -9.12 14.84 -4.30
N ARG A 328 -9.21 16.09 -4.78
CA ARG A 328 -10.42 16.91 -4.59
C ARG A 328 -11.60 16.34 -5.37
N ASN A 329 -11.40 15.95 -6.61
CA ASN A 329 -12.48 15.42 -7.45
C ASN A 329 -12.97 14.06 -6.91
N ALA A 330 -12.05 13.16 -6.53
CA ALA A 330 -12.40 11.87 -5.95
C ALA A 330 -13.20 12.00 -4.65
N ARG A 331 -13.03 13.09 -3.89
CA ARG A 331 -13.85 13.34 -2.68
C ARG A 331 -15.34 13.50 -3.00
N ASP A 332 -15.67 14.12 -4.12
CA ASP A 332 -17.06 14.34 -4.54
C ASP A 332 -17.74 13.02 -4.93
N ASP A 333 -16.95 12.00 -5.28
CA ASP A 333 -17.36 10.63 -5.61
C ASP A 333 -17.08 9.63 -4.47
N ASP A 334 -17.02 10.08 -3.22
CA ASP A 334 -16.80 9.22 -2.04
C ASP A 334 -15.51 8.38 -2.07
N TRP A 335 -14.47 8.93 -2.72
CA TRP A 335 -13.14 8.34 -2.84
C TRP A 335 -13.12 7.00 -3.56
N ARG A 336 -14.02 6.80 -4.53
CA ARG A 336 -14.04 5.64 -5.40
C ARG A 336 -12.72 5.45 -6.16
N LEU A 337 -12.30 4.19 -6.28
CA LEU A 337 -11.06 3.83 -6.99
C LEU A 337 -11.07 4.30 -8.44
N SER A 338 -12.20 4.18 -9.13
CA SER A 338 -12.38 4.64 -10.51
C SER A 338 -12.06 6.13 -10.66
N SER A 339 -12.46 6.99 -9.71
CA SER A 339 -12.19 8.43 -9.75
C SER A 339 -10.69 8.74 -9.68
N PHE A 340 -9.89 7.95 -8.96
CA PHE A 340 -8.43 8.11 -8.94
C PHE A 340 -7.79 7.63 -10.25
N VAL A 341 -8.20 6.47 -10.76
CA VAL A 341 -7.70 5.94 -12.04
C VAL A 341 -8.03 6.92 -13.17
N MET A 342 -9.28 7.38 -13.23
CA MET A 342 -9.74 8.38 -14.19
C MET A 342 -8.99 9.70 -14.05
N GLY A 343 -8.79 10.17 -12.81
CA GLY A 343 -8.03 11.39 -12.54
C GLY A 343 -6.58 11.32 -13.06
N VAL A 344 -5.94 10.14 -12.97
CA VAL A 344 -4.61 9.93 -13.56
C VAL A 344 -4.68 9.92 -15.08
N VAL A 345 -5.63 9.18 -15.67
CA VAL A 345 -5.81 9.09 -17.13
C VAL A 345 -6.12 10.47 -17.76
N ASN A 346 -6.89 11.31 -17.07
CA ASN A 346 -7.22 12.67 -17.49
C ASN A 346 -6.11 13.70 -17.23
N SER A 347 -5.01 13.31 -16.60
CA SER A 347 -3.93 14.25 -16.30
C SER A 347 -3.06 14.57 -17.51
N ASP A 348 -2.57 15.81 -17.58
CA ASP A 348 -1.58 16.21 -18.59
C ASP A 348 -0.32 15.32 -18.54
N ALA A 349 0.10 14.91 -17.35
CA ALA A 349 1.24 14.02 -17.20
C ALA A 349 1.04 12.67 -17.90
N PHE A 350 -0.21 12.20 -18.01
CA PHE A 350 -0.58 10.94 -18.64
C PHE A 350 -0.98 11.08 -20.11
N GLN A 351 -1.52 12.22 -20.54
CA GLN A 351 -1.93 12.44 -21.93
C GLN A 351 -0.92 13.24 -22.77
N GLN A 352 0.10 13.81 -22.13
CA GLN A 352 1.12 14.58 -22.81
C GLN A 352 2.51 13.96 -22.62
N GLN A 353 3.42 14.38 -23.47
CA GLN A 353 4.83 14.07 -23.38
C GLN A 353 5.64 15.30 -23.75
N ARG A 354 6.81 15.42 -23.14
CA ARG A 354 7.79 16.43 -23.53
C ARG A 354 8.66 15.87 -24.65
N ALA A 355 8.77 16.59 -25.76
CA ALA A 355 9.67 16.23 -26.85
C ALA A 355 11.11 16.17 -26.33
N GLY A 356 11.66 14.96 -26.24
CA GLY A 356 13.06 14.73 -25.93
C GLY A 356 13.94 15.00 -27.15
N ALA A 357 15.21 15.31 -26.93
CA ALA A 357 16.19 15.13 -28.00
C ALA A 357 16.20 13.65 -28.35
N LEU A 358 15.90 13.31 -29.62
CA LEU A 358 16.23 12.00 -30.16
C LEU A 358 17.68 11.71 -29.76
N ALA A 359 17.93 10.56 -29.14
CA ALA A 359 19.29 10.05 -29.07
C ALA A 359 19.73 9.78 -30.51
N ASP A 360 20.36 10.78 -31.12
CA ASP A 360 20.93 10.70 -32.45
C ASP A 360 21.93 9.54 -32.52
N GLY A 361 21.97 8.91 -33.69
CA GLY A 361 22.58 7.62 -33.93
C GLY A 361 24.05 7.48 -33.53
N ALA A 362 24.32 6.38 -32.83
CA ALA A 362 25.55 5.61 -32.78
C ALA A 362 25.09 4.21 -32.33
N ASP A 363 25.13 3.12 -33.09
CA ASP A 363 26.18 2.65 -33.98
C ASP A 363 25.59 1.99 -35.24
N ARG A 364 25.97 2.51 -36.40
CA ARG A 364 26.19 1.69 -37.59
C ARG A 364 27.66 1.90 -37.97
N GLU A 365 28.50 1.00 -37.51
CA GLU A 365 29.72 0.53 -38.20
C GLU A 365 30.11 -0.85 -37.67
#